data_AF-A0A9Q2D097-F1
#
_entry.id   AF-A0A9Q2D097-F1
#
_cell.length_a   1.000
_cell.length_b   1.000
_cell.length_c   1.000
_cell.angle_alpha   90.00
_cell.angle_beta   90.00
_cell.angle_gamma   90.00
#
_symmetry.space_group_name_H-M   'P 1'
#
loop_
_entity.id
_entity.type
_entity.pdbx_description
1 polymer ?
#
loop_
_entity_poly.entity_id
_entity_poly.type
_entity_poly.pdbx_seq_one_letter_code
_entity_poly.pdbx_strand_id
1 'polypeptide(L)'
;MIDIGTLVNFHGVRGEVKVLSSSDFAFERFSKGQTVTIKNETYTITNYRKHKNFHLLTFEGISNINEVEHLKGETVYQAFDAVDMELPEGQYHFNDIIGCEVVNLNTNEVLGTISTILPTGSKDVFVIGDYKYMIPNAEDIVKSIDVENKTIEIEPIEGLLDL
;
A
#
# COMPACT_ATOMS: atom_id res chain seq x y z
N MET A 1 -10.12 -6.83 11.30
CA MET A 1 -10.66 -5.49 10.99
C MET A 1 -9.56 -4.48 11.25
N ILE A 2 -9.39 -3.51 10.37
CA ILE A 2 -8.45 -2.40 10.50
C ILE A 2 -9.19 -1.08 10.38
N ASP A 3 -8.74 -0.06 11.11
CA ASP A 3 -9.20 1.32 10.98
C ASP A 3 -8.71 1.87 9.63
N ILE A 4 -9.63 2.40 8.82
CA ILE A 4 -9.32 2.98 7.51
C ILE A 4 -9.81 4.43 7.39
N GLY A 5 -10.41 4.97 8.45
CA GLY A 5 -10.81 6.37 8.54
C GLY A 5 -11.92 6.64 9.55
N THR A 6 -12.44 7.87 9.52
CA THR A 6 -13.54 8.32 10.36
C THR A 6 -14.61 8.99 9.51
N LEU A 7 -15.88 8.67 9.75
CA LEU A 7 -17.01 9.36 9.13
C LEU A 7 -17.20 10.72 9.82
N VAL A 8 -16.75 11.81 9.20
CA VAL A 8 -16.69 13.13 9.84
C VAL A 8 -17.89 14.01 9.53
N ASN A 9 -18.54 13.81 8.39
CA ASN A 9 -19.70 14.63 7.99
C ASN A 9 -20.49 13.96 6.86
N PHE A 10 -21.45 14.70 6.29
CA PHE A 10 -22.27 14.28 5.16
C PHE A 10 -22.20 15.31 4.02
N HIS A 11 -22.65 14.92 2.84
CA HIS A 11 -22.79 15.79 1.68
C HIS A 11 -24.19 15.67 1.07
N GLY A 12 -24.92 16.79 1.01
CA GLY A 12 -26.29 16.81 0.53
C GLY A 12 -27.25 15.99 1.40
N VAL A 13 -28.45 15.75 0.86
CA VAL A 13 -29.53 15.05 1.58
C VAL A 13 -29.65 13.57 1.24
N ARG A 14 -28.89 13.08 0.25
CA ARG A 14 -29.02 11.72 -0.29
C ARG A 14 -28.19 10.65 0.44
N GLY A 15 -27.71 10.95 1.65
CA GLY A 15 -26.91 10.01 2.44
C GLY A 15 -25.47 9.80 1.95
N GLU A 16 -24.91 10.72 1.15
CA GLU A 16 -23.47 10.68 0.82
C GLU A 16 -22.67 11.05 2.08
N VAL A 17 -21.80 10.16 2.51
CA VAL A 17 -21.00 10.32 3.72
C VAL A 17 -19.63 10.87 3.37
N LYS A 18 -19.03 11.62 4.30
CA LYS A 18 -17.70 12.21 4.18
C LYS A 18 -16.77 11.54 5.17
N VAL A 19 -15.75 10.87 4.65
CA VAL A 19 -14.74 10.15 5.42
C VAL A 19 -13.40 10.88 5.34
N LEU A 20 -12.74 11.00 6.48
CA LEU A 20 -11.32 11.35 6.57
C LEU A 20 -10.54 10.04 6.68
N SER A 21 -9.70 9.72 5.70
CA SER A 21 -8.99 8.43 5.69
C SER A 21 -7.79 8.44 6.63
N SER A 22 -7.52 7.28 7.23
CA SER A 22 -6.29 6.94 7.97
C SER A 22 -5.40 5.95 7.20
N SER A 23 -5.76 5.62 5.95
CA SER A 23 -5.09 4.61 5.12
C SER A 23 -4.44 5.23 3.89
N ASP A 24 -3.23 4.79 3.55
CA ASP A 24 -2.55 5.18 2.30
C ASP A 24 -3.25 4.61 1.05
N PHE A 25 -3.96 3.49 1.20
CA PHE A 25 -4.74 2.81 0.13
C PHE A 25 -6.21 3.23 0.06
N ALA A 26 -6.51 4.51 0.34
CA ALA A 26 -7.88 4.99 0.44
C ALA A 26 -8.67 4.83 -0.88
N PHE A 27 -8.00 4.87 -2.04
CA PHE A 27 -8.68 4.76 -3.33
C PHE A 27 -9.22 3.35 -3.56
N GLU A 28 -8.41 2.35 -3.26
CA GLU A 28 -8.70 0.92 -3.38
C GLU A 28 -9.77 0.55 -2.36
N ARG A 29 -9.56 0.92 -1.09
CA ARG A 29 -10.45 0.56 0.04
C ARG A 29 -11.86 1.13 -0.09
N PHE A 30 -11.98 2.33 -0.65
CA PHE A 30 -13.26 3.00 -0.83
C PHE A 30 -13.84 2.85 -2.23
N SER A 31 -13.22 2.04 -3.10
CA SER A 31 -13.73 1.81 -4.44
C SER A 31 -15.13 1.16 -4.42
N LYS A 32 -15.89 1.36 -5.49
CA LYS A 32 -17.22 0.78 -5.65
C LYS A 32 -17.17 -0.75 -5.54
N GLY A 33 -18.09 -1.33 -4.77
CA GLY A 33 -18.16 -2.77 -4.52
C GLY A 33 -17.46 -3.20 -3.23
N GLN A 34 -16.58 -2.36 -2.68
CA GLN A 34 -15.97 -2.62 -1.38
C GLN A 34 -17.00 -2.49 -0.25
N THR A 35 -16.75 -3.24 0.82
CA THR A 35 -17.56 -3.16 2.04
C THR A 35 -16.78 -2.51 3.16
N VAL A 36 -17.50 -1.74 3.98
CA VAL A 36 -16.96 -1.13 5.20
C VAL A 36 -17.88 -1.44 6.37
N THR A 37 -17.31 -1.54 7.57
CA THR A 37 -18.05 -1.73 8.80
C THR A 37 -17.97 -0.47 9.64
N ILE A 38 -19.13 0.05 10.06
CA ILE A 38 -19.25 1.21 10.95
C ILE A 38 -20.23 0.81 12.05
N LYS A 39 -19.83 0.93 13.32
CA LYS A 39 -20.67 0.58 14.48
C LYS A 39 -21.29 -0.84 14.40
N ASN A 40 -20.48 -1.82 13.98
CA ASN A 40 -20.87 -3.23 13.76
C ASN A 40 -21.90 -3.48 12.63
N GLU A 41 -22.22 -2.47 11.83
CA GLU A 41 -23.05 -2.61 10.64
C GLU A 41 -22.18 -2.54 9.38
N THR A 42 -22.49 -3.37 8.39
CA THR A 42 -21.73 -3.45 7.13
C THR A 42 -22.47 -2.73 6.02
N TYR A 43 -21.73 -1.89 5.28
CA TYR A 43 -22.22 -1.08 4.19
C TYR A 43 -21.43 -1.36 2.91
N THR A 44 -22.12 -1.63 1.80
CA THR A 44 -21.52 -1.79 0.47
C THR A 44 -21.43 -0.44 -0.24
N ILE A 45 -20.25 -0.07 -0.72
CA ILE A 45 -20.02 1.21 -1.41
C ILE A 45 -20.55 1.13 -2.85
N THR A 46 -21.44 2.05 -3.21
CA THR A 46 -22.01 2.15 -4.58
C THR A 46 -21.35 3.24 -5.42
N ASN A 47 -20.79 4.27 -4.78
CA ASN A 47 -20.05 5.33 -5.44
C ASN A 47 -18.97 5.88 -4.53
N TYR A 48 -17.86 6.32 -5.14
CA TYR A 48 -16.75 6.96 -4.46
C TYR A 48 -16.18 8.10 -5.28
N ARG A 49 -15.91 9.22 -4.62
CA ARG A 49 -15.15 10.33 -5.19
C ARG A 49 -14.34 11.04 -4.12
N LYS A 50 -13.21 11.61 -4.52
CA LYS A 50 -12.42 12.49 -3.66
C LYS A 50 -12.89 13.94 -3.81
N HIS A 51 -13.01 14.66 -2.70
CA HIS A 51 -13.25 16.10 -2.70
C HIS A 51 -12.38 16.79 -1.65
N LYS A 52 -11.33 17.47 -2.12
CA LYS A 52 -10.26 18.00 -1.27
C LYS A 52 -9.61 16.86 -0.46
N ASN A 53 -9.53 16.99 0.86
CA ASN A 53 -8.93 15.99 1.75
C ASN A 53 -9.93 14.91 2.20
N PHE A 54 -11.11 14.84 1.60
CA PHE A 54 -12.17 13.93 2.03
C PHE A 54 -12.53 12.91 0.95
N HIS A 55 -12.94 11.74 1.42
CA HIS A 55 -13.46 10.64 0.62
C HIS A 55 -14.98 10.62 0.78
N LEU A 56 -15.70 10.80 -0.32
CA LEU A 56 -17.16 10.86 -0.32
C LEU A 56 -17.70 9.53 -0.84
N LEU A 57 -18.53 8.87 -0.03
CA LEU A 57 -19.05 7.53 -0.30
C LEU A 57 -20.58 7.56 -0.31
N THR A 58 -21.17 6.76 -1.19
CA THR A 58 -22.58 6.37 -1.07
C THR A 58 -22.68 4.88 -0.82
N PHE A 59 -23.69 4.47 -0.07
CA PHE A 59 -23.91 3.07 0.26
C PHE A 59 -25.12 2.50 -0.47
N GLU A 60 -25.15 1.19 -0.66
CA GLU A 60 -26.30 0.48 -1.21
C GLU A 60 -27.50 0.60 -0.25
N GLY A 61 -28.68 0.86 -0.81
CA GLY A 61 -29.93 1.00 -0.04
C GLY A 61 -30.09 2.33 0.70
N ILE A 62 -29.04 3.15 0.84
CA ILE A 62 -29.10 4.45 1.52
C ILE A 62 -29.43 5.54 0.51
N SER A 63 -30.50 6.29 0.79
CA SER A 63 -30.95 7.39 -0.09
C SER A 63 -31.25 8.68 0.65
N ASN A 64 -31.11 8.68 1.98
CA ASN A 64 -31.36 9.82 2.85
C ASN A 64 -30.30 9.93 3.96
N ILE A 65 -29.88 11.17 4.27
CA ILE A 65 -28.94 11.46 5.36
C ILE A 65 -29.41 10.91 6.73
N ASN A 66 -30.71 10.92 7.00
CA ASN A 66 -31.26 10.46 8.29
C ASN A 66 -30.94 8.98 8.57
N GLU A 67 -30.74 8.18 7.53
CA GLU A 67 -30.40 6.76 7.65
C GLU A 67 -28.98 6.54 8.17
N VAL A 68 -28.09 7.51 7.97
CA VAL A 68 -26.65 7.40 8.31
C VAL A 68 -26.17 8.49 9.26
N GLU A 69 -27.03 9.44 9.64
CA GLU A 69 -26.66 10.58 10.50
C GLU A 69 -26.08 10.12 11.85
N HIS A 70 -26.63 9.04 12.39
CA HIS A 70 -26.23 8.42 13.65
C HIS A 70 -24.82 7.79 13.63
N LEU A 71 -24.18 7.69 12.46
CA LEU A 71 -22.81 7.19 12.29
C LEU A 71 -21.76 8.30 12.33
N LYS A 72 -22.16 9.56 12.49
CA LYS A 72 -21.22 10.69 12.52
C LYS A 72 -20.25 10.58 13.69
N GLY A 73 -18.97 10.66 13.37
CA GLY A 73 -17.85 10.55 14.31
C GLY A 73 -17.35 9.13 14.49
N GLU A 74 -18.04 8.12 13.94
CA GLU A 74 -17.65 6.72 14.08
C GLU A 74 -16.47 6.35 13.17
N THR A 75 -15.67 5.39 13.65
CA THR A 75 -14.57 4.80 12.88
C THR A 75 -15.12 3.89 11.78
N VAL A 76 -14.50 4.00 10.62
CA VAL A 76 -14.76 3.15 9.46
C VAL A 76 -13.73 2.05 9.45
N TYR A 77 -14.19 0.81 9.53
CA TYR A 77 -13.36 -0.37 9.49
C TYR A 77 -13.53 -1.15 8.19
N GLN A 78 -12.53 -1.97 7.88
CA GLN A 78 -12.61 -2.94 6.80
C GLN A 78 -11.81 -4.19 7.19
N ALA A 79 -12.08 -5.34 6.55
CA ALA A 79 -11.20 -6.51 6.71
C ALA A 79 -9.79 -6.19 6.19
N PHE A 80 -8.78 -6.81 6.80
CA PHE A 80 -7.38 -6.53 6.47
C PHE A 80 -7.07 -6.85 5.00
N ASP A 81 -7.67 -7.93 4.52
CA ASP A 81 -7.56 -8.57 3.21
C ASP A 81 -8.71 -8.19 2.25
N ALA A 82 -9.52 -7.17 2.55
CA ALA A 82 -10.68 -6.81 1.74
C ALA A 82 -10.33 -6.27 0.34
N VAL A 83 -9.12 -5.75 0.18
CA VAL A 83 -8.59 -5.28 -1.10
C VAL A 83 -7.28 -5.98 -1.34
N ASP A 84 -7.12 -6.50 -2.56
CA ASP A 84 -5.80 -6.82 -3.09
C ASP A 84 -5.04 -5.51 -3.16
N MET A 85 -4.12 -5.33 -2.22
CA MET A 85 -3.16 -4.24 -2.25
C MET A 85 -2.10 -4.64 -3.26
N GLU A 86 -2.46 -4.63 -4.55
CA GLU A 86 -1.45 -4.62 -5.60
C GLU A 86 -0.62 -3.37 -5.35
N LEU A 87 0.60 -3.60 -4.87
CA LEU A 87 1.59 -2.56 -4.71
C LEU A 87 1.79 -1.91 -6.08
N PRO A 88 1.92 -0.58 -6.16
CA PRO A 88 2.27 0.09 -7.42
C PRO A 88 3.47 -0.62 -8.07
N GLU A 89 3.52 -0.69 -9.41
CA GLU A 89 4.68 -1.28 -10.11
C GLU A 89 6.00 -0.77 -9.50
N GLY A 90 6.85 -1.70 -9.05
CA GLY A 90 8.11 -1.40 -8.38
C GLY A 90 8.07 -1.36 -6.84
N GLN A 91 6.89 -1.49 -6.21
CA GLN A 91 6.78 -1.76 -4.77
C GLN A 91 6.55 -3.26 -4.54
N TYR A 92 7.31 -3.83 -3.61
CA TYR A 92 7.25 -5.26 -3.28
C TYR A 92 7.14 -5.42 -1.77
N HIS A 93 6.46 -6.46 -1.31
CA HIS A 93 6.50 -6.79 0.11
C HIS A 93 7.91 -7.22 0.48
N PHE A 94 8.41 -6.79 1.65
CA PHE A 94 9.74 -7.17 2.12
C PHE A 94 9.92 -8.68 2.20
N ASN A 95 8.85 -9.41 2.53
CA ASN A 95 8.85 -10.88 2.59
C ASN A 95 9.09 -11.53 1.21
N ASP A 96 8.71 -10.86 0.13
CA ASP A 96 8.89 -11.38 -1.23
C ASP A 96 10.32 -11.16 -1.72
N ILE A 97 10.95 -10.09 -1.24
CA ILE A 97 12.30 -9.64 -1.61
C ILE A 97 13.40 -10.35 -0.80
N ILE A 98 13.15 -10.60 0.49
CA ILE A 98 14.08 -11.38 1.31
C ILE A 98 14.24 -12.78 0.72
N GLY A 99 15.50 -13.19 0.54
CA GLY A 99 15.87 -14.45 -0.09
C GLY A 99 16.06 -14.37 -1.61
N CYS A 100 15.75 -13.25 -2.28
CA CYS A 100 16.10 -13.08 -3.68
C CYS A 100 17.61 -13.01 -3.88
N GLU A 101 18.10 -13.63 -4.95
CA GLU A 101 19.48 -13.57 -5.43
C GLU A 101 19.74 -12.25 -6.14
N VAL A 102 20.87 -11.60 -5.82
CA VAL A 102 21.25 -10.31 -6.42
C VAL A 102 22.35 -10.53 -7.44
N VAL A 103 22.09 -10.13 -8.68
CA VAL A 103 22.98 -10.29 -9.84
C VAL A 103 23.49 -8.92 -10.30
N ASN A 104 24.81 -8.81 -10.44
CA ASN A 104 25.45 -7.65 -11.03
C ASN A 104 25.44 -7.76 -12.57
N LEU A 105 24.67 -6.90 -13.25
CA LEU A 105 24.56 -6.90 -14.71
C LEU A 105 25.86 -6.55 -15.44
N ASN A 106 26.77 -5.81 -14.80
CA ASN A 106 28.04 -5.43 -15.43
C ASN A 106 28.99 -6.63 -15.56
N THR A 107 28.94 -7.57 -14.61
CA THR A 107 29.85 -8.73 -14.54
C THR A 107 29.17 -10.08 -14.70
N ASN A 108 27.83 -10.12 -14.65
CA ASN A 108 27.00 -11.33 -14.47
C ASN A 108 27.35 -12.12 -13.19
N GLU A 109 27.91 -11.47 -12.18
CA GLU A 109 28.26 -12.10 -10.92
C GLU A 109 27.06 -12.12 -9.96
N VAL A 110 26.85 -13.26 -9.29
CA VAL A 110 25.92 -13.38 -8.18
C VAL A 110 26.59 -12.86 -6.90
N LEU A 111 26.06 -11.79 -6.33
CA LEU A 111 26.59 -11.18 -5.11
C LEU A 111 26.17 -11.93 -3.83
N GLY A 112 25.05 -12.67 -3.91
CA GLY A 112 24.44 -13.41 -2.81
C GLY A 112 22.94 -13.16 -2.74
N THR A 113 22.32 -13.52 -1.61
CA THR A 113 20.89 -13.31 -1.39
C THR A 113 20.62 -12.17 -0.42
N ILE A 114 19.45 -11.54 -0.58
CA ILE A 114 18.98 -10.51 0.36
C ILE A 114 18.65 -11.16 1.70
N SER A 115 19.41 -10.77 2.71
CA SER A 115 19.25 -11.22 4.11
C SER A 115 18.24 -10.38 4.87
N THR A 116 18.20 -9.07 4.62
CA THR A 116 17.26 -8.15 5.26
C THR A 116 17.15 -6.85 4.45
N ILE A 117 16.17 -6.03 4.82
CA ILE A 117 15.91 -4.72 4.21
C ILE A 117 15.90 -3.69 5.33
N LEU A 118 16.72 -2.66 5.19
CA LEU A 118 16.77 -1.55 6.13
C LEU A 118 15.94 -0.39 5.57
N PRO A 119 14.78 -0.07 6.20
CA PRO A 119 14.04 1.10 5.80
C PRO A 119 14.82 2.35 6.18
N THR A 120 15.21 3.14 5.18
CA THR A 120 15.71 4.49 5.40
C THR A 120 14.63 5.46 4.96
N GLY A 121 14.47 6.59 5.65
CA GLY A 121 13.36 7.53 5.39
C GLY A 121 13.27 8.09 3.97
N SER A 122 14.22 7.76 3.08
CA SER A 122 14.18 8.07 1.64
C SER A 122 14.01 6.81 0.78
N LYS A 123 14.94 5.85 0.86
CA LYS A 123 14.93 4.61 0.07
C LYS A 123 15.38 3.43 0.91
N ASP A 124 14.71 2.29 0.76
CA ASP A 124 15.11 1.07 1.44
C ASP A 124 16.52 0.63 0.99
N VAL A 125 17.26 -0.02 1.88
CA VAL A 125 18.59 -0.56 1.58
C VAL A 125 18.55 -2.09 1.69
N PHE A 126 18.90 -2.77 0.61
CA PHE A 126 19.03 -4.22 0.54
C PHE A 126 20.36 -4.67 1.13
N VAL A 127 20.30 -5.60 2.08
CA VAL A 127 21.47 -6.16 2.75
C VAL A 127 21.73 -7.56 2.23
N ILE A 128 22.90 -7.79 1.65
CA ILE A 128 23.23 -9.05 0.97
C ILE A 128 24.33 -9.78 1.76
N GLY A 129 24.16 -11.09 1.96
CA GLY A 129 25.19 -11.98 2.52
C GLY A 129 25.77 -11.51 3.87
N ASP A 130 24.93 -11.34 4.90
CA ASP A 130 25.32 -10.89 6.24
C ASP A 130 26.09 -9.56 6.25
N TYR A 131 25.48 -8.51 5.68
CA TYR A 131 26.06 -7.16 5.60
C TYR A 131 27.32 -7.04 4.73
N LYS A 132 27.62 -8.04 3.90
CA LYS A 132 28.70 -7.95 2.91
C LYS A 132 28.45 -6.82 1.91
N TYR A 133 27.21 -6.62 1.48
CA TYR A 133 26.83 -5.49 0.64
C TYR A 133 25.57 -4.80 1.17
N MET A 134 25.53 -3.48 1.01
CA MET A 134 24.39 -2.63 1.36
C MET A 134 24.03 -1.78 0.16
N ILE A 135 22.97 -2.17 -0.54
CA ILE A 135 22.63 -1.63 -1.86
C ILE A 135 21.33 -0.81 -1.74
N PRO A 136 21.36 0.50 -2.02
CA PRO A 136 20.14 1.31 -2.04
C PRO A 136 19.17 0.80 -3.11
N ASN A 137 17.90 0.63 -2.72
CA ASN A 137 16.82 0.31 -3.65
C ASN A 137 16.43 1.57 -4.44
N ALA A 138 17.23 1.89 -5.44
CA ALA A 138 17.13 3.10 -6.24
C ALA A 138 17.15 2.73 -7.74
N GLU A 139 16.31 3.37 -8.56
CA GLU A 139 16.16 3.07 -10.00
C GLU A 139 17.45 3.17 -10.82
N ASP A 140 18.41 3.99 -10.37
CA ASP A 140 19.73 4.12 -10.96
C ASP A 140 20.61 2.89 -10.70
N ILE A 141 20.31 2.11 -9.65
CA ILE A 141 21.07 0.92 -9.25
C ILE A 141 20.26 -0.36 -9.51
N VAL A 142 19.03 -0.47 -9.04
CA VAL A 142 18.18 -1.66 -9.20
C VAL A 142 17.41 -1.56 -10.51
N LYS A 143 17.67 -2.48 -11.43
CA LYS A 143 17.12 -2.47 -12.79
C LYS A 143 15.91 -3.36 -12.96
N SER A 144 15.89 -4.50 -12.26
CA SER A 144 14.75 -5.41 -12.29
C SER A 144 14.62 -6.15 -10.95
N ILE A 145 13.38 -6.46 -10.59
CA ILE A 145 13.04 -7.28 -9.43
C ILE A 145 12.03 -8.33 -9.91
N ASP A 146 12.47 -9.58 -9.94
CA ASP A 146 11.66 -10.74 -10.29
C ASP A 146 11.47 -11.61 -9.04
N VAL A 147 10.38 -11.36 -8.33
CA VAL A 147 10.04 -12.11 -7.11
C VAL A 147 9.58 -13.54 -7.38
N GLU A 148 9.10 -13.83 -8.59
CA GLU A 148 8.68 -15.19 -8.99
C GLU A 148 9.90 -16.09 -9.16
N ASN A 149 10.92 -15.59 -9.88
CA ASN A 149 12.18 -16.30 -10.08
C ASN A 149 13.19 -16.08 -8.95
N LYS A 150 12.86 -15.24 -7.95
CA LYS A 150 13.71 -14.87 -6.82
C LYS A 150 15.04 -14.24 -7.26
N THR A 151 14.98 -13.34 -8.24
CA THR A 151 16.16 -12.67 -8.80
C THR A 151 15.98 -11.15 -8.79
N ILE A 152 17.04 -10.43 -8.44
CA ILE A 152 17.11 -8.97 -8.51
C ILE A 152 18.36 -8.59 -9.27
N GLU A 153 18.19 -7.82 -10.34
CA GLU A 153 19.30 -7.37 -11.18
C GLU A 153 19.66 -5.92 -10.83
N ILE A 154 20.96 -5.70 -10.65
CA ILE A 154 21.51 -4.38 -10.33
C ILE A 154 22.59 -3.98 -11.33
N GLU A 155 22.71 -2.68 -11.51
CA GLU A 155 23.81 -2.01 -12.18
C GLU A 155 24.49 -1.08 -11.16
N PRO A 156 25.45 -1.59 -10.37
CA PRO A 156 26.08 -0.81 -9.33
C PRO A 156 26.94 0.30 -9.93
N ILE A 157 26.89 1.49 -9.33
CA ILE A 157 27.82 2.58 -9.66
C ILE A 157 29.26 2.22 -9.25
N GLU A 158 30.23 2.84 -9.90
CA GLU A 158 31.65 2.64 -9.58
C GLU A 158 31.93 2.90 -8.10
N GLY A 159 32.65 1.99 -7.44
CA GLY A 159 32.97 2.08 -6.02
C GLY A 159 31.88 1.58 -5.05
N LEU A 160 30.67 1.25 -5.53
CA LEU A 160 29.57 0.83 -4.63
C LEU A 160 29.83 -0.53 -3.96
N LEU A 161 30.51 -1.45 -4.66
CA LEU A 161 30.78 -2.82 -4.18
C LEU A 161 32.20 -3.00 -3.63
N ASP A 162 33.00 -1.93 -3.56
CA ASP A 162 34.41 -1.98 -3.14
C ASP A 162 34.60 -1.86 -1.62
N LEU A 163 33.48 -1.87 -0.86
CA LEU A 163 33.42 -1.62 0.59
C LEU A 163 33.39 -2.90 1.43
#